data_AF-A0A8S3GKK7-F1
#
_entry.id   AF-A0A8S3GKK7-F1
#
_cell.length_a   1.000
_cell.length_b   1.000
_cell.length_c   1.000
_cell.angle_alpha   90.00
_cell.angle_beta   90.00
_cell.angle_gamma   90.00
#
_symmetry.space_group_name_H-M   'P 1'
#
loop_
_entity.id
_entity.type
_entity.pdbx_description
1 polymer ?
#
loop_
_entity_poly.entity_id
_entity_poly.type
_entity_poly.pdbx_seq_one_letter_code
_entity_poly.pdbx_strand_id
1 'polypeptide(L)'
;MIEDEECNESNPSGSEMDSNDVYDNASVTDKSSFTSKDGLKLPTGIRISSKKIQMVPPTVTIKKEDRSNIFIRRNIFIPKGSRCCKIHTSNGYLLREDFFKLTAYKDDYRIFNVNYIVNTMQKLRKMVNSNKNVDFDDPLSLSDIEYKNLTDFTRTQHDRVLSYIPVSALKTSINRSPRCVIACLLMKLRLGASNSVLASMLGIDNKRKVTDIMHSTSATLVKYFVPHYLGLAHINREEIIKNHTSSIATRLLTENRNPCILVLDGTYLYIQ
;
A
#
# COMPACT_ATOMS: atom_id res chain seq x y z
N MET A 1 -35.56 2.02 -40.39
CA MET A 1 -34.43 1.13 -40.69
C MET A 1 -33.81 0.80 -39.34
N ILE A 2 -34.32 -0.09 -38.48
CA ILE A 2 -34.86 -1.47 -38.61
C ILE A 2 -34.03 -2.34 -39.55
N GLU A 3 -33.32 -3.27 -38.91
CA GLU A 3 -32.80 -4.60 -39.30
C GLU A 3 -32.01 -5.02 -38.03
N ASP A 4 -32.52 -5.81 -37.07
CA ASP A 4 -33.03 -7.19 -37.05
C ASP A 4 -32.05 -8.23 -37.65
N GLU A 5 -31.26 -8.86 -36.77
CA GLU A 5 -30.71 -10.20 -36.98
C GLU A 5 -30.89 -11.03 -35.69
N GLU A 6 -31.89 -11.92 -35.72
CA GLU A 6 -31.93 -13.15 -34.93
C GLU A 6 -30.98 -14.18 -35.55
N CYS A 7 -30.30 -15.01 -34.73
CA CYS A 7 -30.09 -16.41 -35.07
C CYS A 7 -29.88 -17.30 -33.83
N ASN A 8 -30.36 -18.53 -33.99
CA ASN A 8 -30.79 -19.49 -32.98
C ASN A 8 -29.71 -20.33 -32.31
N GLU A 9 -30.17 -20.96 -31.22
CA GLU A 9 -29.64 -22.09 -30.46
C GLU A 9 -29.01 -23.23 -31.28
N SER A 10 -28.01 -23.90 -30.70
CA SER A 10 -27.92 -25.37 -30.72
C SER A 10 -26.95 -25.90 -29.66
N ASN A 11 -27.50 -26.67 -28.71
CA ASN A 11 -26.76 -27.62 -27.88
C ASN A 11 -26.40 -28.86 -28.72
N PRO A 12 -25.32 -29.58 -28.34
CA PRO A 12 -25.35 -31.03 -28.45
C PRO A 12 -25.01 -31.72 -27.11
N SER A 13 -25.82 -32.72 -26.83
CA SER A 13 -25.66 -33.78 -25.83
C SER A 13 -24.69 -34.88 -26.27
N GLY A 14 -24.06 -35.54 -25.31
CA GLY A 14 -23.30 -36.80 -25.44
C GLY A 14 -21.88 -36.65 -24.89
N SER A 15 -21.27 -37.57 -24.16
CA SER A 15 -21.61 -38.93 -23.69
C SER A 15 -20.53 -39.34 -22.67
N GLU A 16 -20.86 -40.32 -21.83
CA GLU A 16 -20.02 -40.97 -20.82
C GLU A 16 -18.64 -41.44 -21.31
N MET A 17 -17.63 -41.47 -20.42
CA MET A 17 -16.70 -42.59 -20.31
C MET A 17 -15.92 -42.56 -18.97
N ASP A 18 -15.94 -43.72 -18.32
CA ASP A 18 -15.20 -44.12 -17.12
C ASP A 18 -13.68 -43.92 -17.21
N SER A 19 -13.04 -43.72 -16.06
CA SER A 19 -11.77 -44.37 -15.69
C SER A 19 -11.53 -44.27 -14.19
N ASN A 20 -11.73 -45.41 -13.50
CA ASN A 20 -11.11 -45.71 -12.22
C ASN A 20 -9.59 -45.78 -12.42
N ASP A 21 -8.82 -45.16 -11.53
CA ASP A 21 -7.49 -45.68 -11.18
C ASP A 21 -7.21 -45.48 -9.68
N VAL A 22 -6.93 -46.63 -9.07
CA VAL A 22 -6.46 -46.89 -7.71
C VAL A 22 -4.93 -46.79 -7.70
N TYR A 23 -4.35 -46.74 -6.49
CA TYR A 23 -2.93 -46.75 -6.11
C TYR A 23 -2.30 -45.34 -5.99
N ASP A 24 -1.55 -44.97 -4.94
CA ASP A 24 -0.83 -45.78 -3.97
C ASP A 24 -0.51 -45.00 -2.68
N ASN A 25 -0.47 -45.73 -1.57
CA ASN A 25 0.12 -45.28 -0.31
C ASN A 25 1.64 -45.35 -0.42
N ALA A 26 2.34 -44.23 -0.22
CA ALA A 26 3.78 -44.23 0.04
C ALA A 26 4.10 -43.35 1.25
N SER A 27 4.22 -44.01 2.40
CA SER A 27 5.02 -43.55 3.53
C SER A 27 6.48 -43.45 3.11
N VAL A 28 7.07 -42.26 3.17
CA VAL A 28 8.53 -42.10 3.22
C VAL A 28 8.90 -41.17 4.37
N THR A 29 9.61 -41.78 5.30
CA THR A 29 10.28 -41.20 6.44
C THR A 29 11.52 -40.40 6.03
N ASP A 30 11.60 -39.20 6.61
CA ASP A 30 12.77 -38.57 7.22
C ASP A 30 13.92 -37.94 6.41
N LYS A 31 14.24 -36.72 6.89
CA LYS A 31 15.52 -35.99 6.92
C LYS A 31 15.94 -35.21 5.67
N SER A 32 15.61 -33.92 5.69
CA SER A 32 16.66 -32.91 5.56
C SER A 32 16.36 -31.68 6.42
N SER A 33 17.28 -31.43 7.33
CA SER A 33 17.37 -30.29 8.22
C SER A 33 17.79 -29.05 7.44
N PHE A 34 16.99 -27.98 7.51
CA PHE A 34 17.50 -26.63 7.26
C PHE A 34 17.03 -25.69 8.37
N THR A 35 18.01 -25.20 9.12
CA THR A 35 17.84 -24.28 10.23
C THR A 35 17.64 -22.87 9.70
N SER A 36 16.49 -22.26 9.96
CA SER A 36 16.38 -20.80 10.06
C SER A 36 15.67 -20.47 11.37
N LYS A 37 16.47 -20.19 12.39
CA LYS A 37 16.02 -19.60 13.65
C LYS A 37 15.80 -18.13 13.35
N ASP A 38 14.55 -17.67 13.24
CA ASP A 38 14.10 -16.27 13.49
C ASP A 38 12.60 -16.12 13.16
N GLY A 39 11.75 -16.94 13.78
CA GLY A 39 10.30 -16.77 13.75
C GLY A 39 9.80 -16.00 14.96
N LEU A 40 8.88 -15.04 14.75
CA LEU A 40 8.25 -14.25 15.82
C LEU A 40 7.36 -15.15 16.69
N LYS A 41 7.84 -15.54 17.87
CA LYS A 41 7.10 -16.43 18.79
C LYS A 41 6.09 -15.61 19.61
N LEU A 42 4.81 -15.90 19.44
CA LEU A 42 3.77 -15.40 20.34
C LEU A 42 3.75 -16.26 21.62
N PRO A 43 3.85 -15.67 22.83
CA PRO A 43 3.86 -16.45 24.06
C PRO A 43 2.50 -17.12 24.30
N THR A 44 2.50 -18.45 24.43
CA THR A 44 1.37 -19.22 24.95
C THR A 44 1.76 -19.82 26.30
N GLY A 45 1.10 -19.36 27.36
CA GLY A 45 1.13 -19.98 28.69
C GLY A 45 2.41 -19.74 29.49
N ILE A 46 2.21 -19.38 30.76
CA ILE A 46 3.28 -19.29 31.75
C ILE A 46 3.83 -20.71 32.00
N ARG A 47 5.10 -20.96 31.65
CA ARG A 47 5.88 -22.08 32.18
C ARG A 47 6.90 -21.52 33.17
N ILE A 48 6.66 -21.72 34.46
CA ILE A 48 7.67 -21.50 35.48
C ILE A 48 8.60 -22.72 35.43
N SER A 49 9.79 -22.54 34.87
CA SER A 49 10.92 -23.45 35.05
C SER A 49 12.05 -22.66 35.69
N SER A 50 12.49 -23.13 36.85
CA SER A 50 13.48 -22.51 37.72
C SER A 50 14.81 -22.31 36.99
N LYS A 51 15.42 -21.12 37.17
CA LYS A 51 16.78 -20.69 36.77
C LYS A 51 17.00 -20.21 35.32
N LYS A 52 16.47 -19.01 35.02
CA LYS A 52 17.17 -17.87 34.38
C LYS A 52 16.18 -16.71 34.30
N ILE A 53 16.48 -15.59 34.96
CA ILE A 53 15.68 -14.36 34.81
C ILE A 53 15.98 -13.83 33.41
N GLN A 54 15.19 -14.25 32.42
CA GLN A 54 15.19 -13.68 31.08
C GLN A 54 14.37 -12.39 31.17
N MET A 55 15.01 -11.23 30.97
CA MET A 55 14.30 -9.95 30.93
C MET A 55 13.23 -10.02 29.84
N VAL A 56 11.97 -10.04 30.24
CA VAL A 56 10.84 -10.08 29.30
C VAL A 56 10.73 -8.68 28.68
N PRO A 57 10.89 -8.53 27.35
CA PRO A 57 10.71 -7.24 26.71
C PRO A 57 9.30 -6.71 27.02
N PRO A 58 9.13 -5.39 27.20
CA PRO A 58 7.82 -4.83 27.52
C PRO A 58 6.82 -5.23 26.42
N THR A 59 5.66 -5.75 26.82
CA THR A 59 4.67 -6.31 25.91
C THR A 59 3.44 -5.40 25.77
N VAL A 60 2.93 -5.27 24.56
CA VAL A 60 1.72 -4.51 24.22
C VAL A 60 0.65 -5.45 23.69
N THR A 61 -0.61 -5.17 24.01
CA THR A 61 -1.75 -5.93 23.49
C THR A 61 -1.95 -5.59 22.01
N ILE A 62 -2.03 -6.62 21.17
CA ILE A 62 -2.26 -6.45 19.73
C ILE A 62 -3.65 -5.85 19.52
N LYS A 63 -3.72 -4.74 18.78
CA LYS A 63 -4.96 -4.04 18.48
C LYS A 63 -5.93 -4.90 17.69
N LYS A 64 -7.22 -4.54 17.78
CA LYS A 64 -8.31 -5.31 17.16
C LYS A 64 -8.20 -5.32 15.63
N GLU A 65 -7.72 -4.22 15.07
CA GLU A 65 -7.54 -3.97 13.65
C GLU A 65 -6.49 -4.93 13.08
N ASP A 66 -5.31 -4.98 13.71
CA ASP A 66 -4.24 -5.91 13.32
C ASP A 66 -4.68 -7.38 13.40
N ARG A 67 -5.39 -7.77 14.47
CA ARG A 67 -5.90 -9.15 14.59
C ARG A 67 -6.84 -9.53 13.46
N SER A 68 -7.66 -8.58 13.01
CA SER A 68 -8.60 -8.79 11.89
C SER A 68 -7.86 -8.85 10.55
N ASN A 69 -6.88 -7.96 10.35
CA ASN A 69 -6.07 -7.92 9.13
C ASN A 69 -5.17 -9.16 8.97
N ILE A 70 -4.58 -9.65 10.06
CA ILE A 70 -3.78 -10.88 10.07
C ILE A 70 -4.64 -12.09 9.72
N PHE A 71 -5.87 -12.16 10.26
CA PHE A 71 -6.80 -13.22 9.90
C PHE A 71 -7.14 -13.18 8.40
N ILE A 72 -7.50 -12.02 7.85
CA ILE A 72 -7.89 -11.88 6.45
C ILE A 72 -6.74 -12.17 5.48
N ARG A 73 -5.53 -11.67 5.77
CA ARG A 73 -4.41 -11.70 4.79
C ARG A 73 -3.44 -12.84 4.98
N ARG A 74 -3.32 -13.38 6.20
CA ARG A 74 -2.36 -14.43 6.54
C ARG A 74 -3.04 -15.73 6.89
N ASN A 75 -4.37 -15.75 6.99
CA ASN A 75 -5.14 -16.89 7.49
C ASN A 75 -4.70 -17.33 8.89
N ILE A 76 -4.22 -16.38 9.71
CA ILE A 76 -3.77 -16.63 11.08
C ILE A 76 -4.75 -16.01 12.05
N PHE A 77 -5.30 -16.82 12.93
CA PHE A 77 -6.23 -16.35 13.94
C PHE A 77 -5.49 -15.89 15.21
N ILE A 78 -5.69 -14.63 15.62
CA ILE A 78 -5.14 -14.09 16.88
C ILE A 78 -6.27 -13.79 17.88
N PRO A 79 -6.31 -14.47 19.04
CA PRO A 79 -7.32 -14.22 20.06
C PRO A 79 -7.27 -12.83 20.69
N LYS A 80 -8.34 -12.47 21.41
CA LYS A 80 -8.38 -11.23 22.20
C LYS A 80 -7.41 -11.34 23.37
N GLY A 81 -6.68 -10.25 23.63
CA GLY A 81 -5.69 -10.20 24.72
C GLY A 81 -4.32 -10.75 24.35
N SER A 82 -4.11 -11.24 23.12
CA SER A 82 -2.78 -11.60 22.64
C SER A 82 -1.83 -10.41 22.70
N ARG A 83 -0.60 -10.66 23.19
CA ARG A 83 0.43 -9.64 23.39
C ARG A 83 1.62 -9.90 22.48
N CYS A 84 2.26 -8.83 22.03
CA CYS A 84 3.53 -8.86 21.30
C CYS A 84 4.55 -7.95 21.98
N CYS A 85 5.85 -8.15 21.70
CA CYS A 85 6.91 -7.28 22.22
C CYS A 85 6.77 -5.88 21.61
N LYS A 86 7.02 -4.82 22.41
CA LYS A 86 6.92 -3.41 21.97
C LYS A 86 7.75 -3.10 20.72
N ILE A 87 8.88 -3.77 20.53
CA ILE A 87 9.77 -3.58 19.38
C ILE A 87 9.11 -3.90 18.03
N HIS A 88 8.07 -4.73 18.03
CA HIS A 88 7.33 -5.11 16.81
C HIS A 88 6.12 -4.22 16.56
N THR A 89 5.98 -3.15 17.35
CA THR A 89 4.84 -2.23 17.25
C THR A 89 5.29 -0.79 17.14
N SER A 90 4.65 -0.03 16.26
CA SER A 90 4.73 1.43 16.21
C SER A 90 3.34 2.01 16.47
N ASN A 91 3.22 2.93 17.45
CA ASN A 91 1.93 3.48 17.91
C ASN A 91 0.88 2.40 18.27
N GLY A 92 1.33 1.24 18.73
CA GLY A 92 0.48 0.10 19.09
C GLY A 92 -0.08 -0.69 17.92
N TYR A 93 0.37 -0.44 16.69
CA TYR A 93 0.11 -1.27 15.51
C TYR A 93 1.36 -2.08 15.14
N LEU A 94 1.18 -3.29 14.63
CA LEU A 94 2.29 -4.14 14.20
C LEU A 94 3.04 -3.52 13.02
N LEU A 95 4.37 -3.63 13.06
CA LEU A 95 5.22 -3.25 11.92
C LEU A 95 4.91 -4.16 10.72
N ARG A 96 4.95 -3.58 9.53
CA ARG A 96 4.65 -4.30 8.28
C ARG A 96 5.55 -5.51 8.07
N GLU A 97 6.83 -5.37 8.39
CA GLU A 97 7.79 -6.47 8.27
C GLU A 97 7.42 -7.65 9.19
N ASP A 98 7.01 -7.35 10.41
CA ASP A 98 6.66 -8.36 11.40
C ASP A 98 5.29 -8.99 11.12
N PHE A 99 4.37 -8.26 10.49
CA PHE A 99 3.11 -8.78 9.98
C PHE A 99 3.31 -9.99 9.05
N PHE A 100 4.33 -9.94 8.17
CA PHE A 100 4.67 -11.03 7.25
C PHE A 100 5.57 -12.12 7.85
N LYS A 101 6.07 -11.94 9.07
CA LYS A 101 6.89 -12.94 9.79
C LYS A 101 6.06 -13.82 10.74
N LEU A 102 4.78 -13.50 10.94
CA LEU A 102 3.88 -14.29 11.78
C LEU A 102 3.68 -15.69 11.21
N THR A 103 3.83 -16.70 12.07
CA THR A 103 3.57 -18.12 11.80
C THR A 103 2.57 -18.67 12.81
N ALA A 104 1.64 -19.50 12.33
CA ALA A 104 0.69 -20.21 13.20
C ALA A 104 1.29 -21.53 13.68
N TYR A 105 1.04 -21.88 14.94
CA TYR A 105 1.32 -23.21 15.46
C TYR A 105 0.28 -24.19 14.92
N LYS A 106 0.73 -25.30 14.31
CA LYS A 106 -0.16 -26.30 13.68
C LYS A 106 -0.98 -27.12 14.70
N ASP A 107 -0.55 -27.18 15.95
CA ASP A 107 -1.08 -28.15 16.94
C ASP A 107 -2.01 -27.55 18.00
N ASP A 108 -2.42 -26.29 17.86
CA ASP A 108 -3.25 -25.59 18.86
C ASP A 108 -4.72 -25.59 18.41
N TYR A 109 -5.42 -26.72 18.60
CA TYR A 109 -6.88 -26.81 18.38
C TYR A 109 -7.62 -26.02 19.47
N ARG A 110 -7.76 -24.71 19.25
CA ARG A 110 -8.53 -23.87 20.17
C ARG A 110 -10.01 -24.04 19.91
N ILE A 111 -10.74 -24.40 20.96
CA ILE A 111 -12.21 -24.42 20.96
C ILE A 111 -12.69 -22.98 20.75
N PHE A 112 -13.28 -22.72 19.58
CA PHE A 112 -13.90 -21.43 19.29
C PHE A 112 -15.27 -21.37 19.95
N ASN A 113 -15.54 -20.31 20.69
CA ASN A 113 -16.89 -20.03 21.20
C ASN A 113 -17.80 -19.62 20.02
N VAL A 114 -19.03 -20.13 19.97
CA VAL A 114 -20.05 -19.80 18.94
C VAL A 114 -20.24 -18.29 18.80
N ASN A 115 -20.35 -17.57 19.92
CA ASN A 115 -20.49 -16.11 19.92
C ASN A 115 -19.26 -15.43 19.29
N TYR A 116 -18.09 -16.03 19.45
CA TYR A 116 -16.86 -15.50 18.87
C TYR A 116 -16.84 -15.64 17.35
N ILE A 117 -17.30 -16.79 16.83
CA ILE A 117 -17.46 -17.03 15.39
C ILE A 117 -18.48 -16.06 14.80
N VAL A 118 -19.67 -15.96 15.40
CA VAL A 118 -20.74 -15.05 14.95
C VAL A 118 -20.24 -13.60 14.93
N ASN A 119 -19.59 -13.15 16.01
CA ASN A 119 -19.01 -11.80 16.06
C ASN A 119 -17.90 -11.57 15.02
N THR A 120 -17.15 -12.61 14.67
CA THR A 120 -16.10 -12.53 13.65
C THR A 120 -16.72 -12.44 12.26
N MET A 121 -17.70 -13.30 11.95
CA MET A 121 -18.43 -13.27 10.69
C MET A 121 -19.19 -11.95 10.47
N GLN A 122 -19.83 -11.41 11.52
CA GLN A 122 -20.47 -10.09 11.45
C GLN A 122 -19.46 -8.97 11.17
N LYS A 123 -18.24 -9.06 11.72
CA LYS A 123 -17.17 -8.10 11.41
C LYS A 123 -16.68 -8.25 9.98
N LEU A 124 -16.44 -9.47 9.51
CA LEU A 124 -16.05 -9.72 8.12
C LEU A 124 -17.10 -9.18 7.16
N ARG A 125 -18.38 -9.44 7.43
CA ARG A 125 -19.51 -8.88 6.65
C ARG A 125 -19.47 -7.35 6.63
N LYS A 126 -19.25 -6.70 7.78
CA LYS A 126 -19.10 -5.23 7.84
C LYS A 126 -17.89 -4.76 7.02
N MET A 127 -16.74 -5.44 7.12
CA MET A 127 -15.53 -5.07 6.39
C MET A 127 -15.67 -5.25 4.87
N VAL A 128 -16.40 -6.28 4.43
CA VAL A 128 -16.71 -6.51 3.01
C VAL A 128 -17.72 -5.48 2.49
N ASN A 129 -18.70 -5.11 3.31
CA ASN A 129 -19.74 -4.15 2.94
C ASN A 129 -19.31 -2.68 3.08
N SER A 130 -18.22 -2.39 3.81
CA SER A 130 -17.57 -1.10 3.75
C SER A 130 -16.99 -0.93 2.35
N ASN A 131 -17.51 0.03 1.58
CA ASN A 131 -16.95 0.40 0.28
C ASN A 131 -15.43 0.54 0.41
N LYS A 132 -14.68 -0.27 -0.34
CA LYS A 132 -13.21 -0.25 -0.39
C LYS A 132 -12.75 1.00 -1.16
N ASN A 133 -13.01 2.15 -0.58
CA ASN A 133 -12.35 3.37 -1.01
C ASN A 133 -10.86 3.20 -0.70
N VAL A 134 -10.04 3.73 -1.59
CA VAL A 134 -8.59 3.71 -1.44
C VAL A 134 -8.22 4.58 -0.24
N ASP A 135 -7.62 3.96 0.77
CA ASP A 135 -7.08 4.64 1.93
C ASP A 135 -5.54 4.73 1.80
N PHE A 136 -5.03 5.96 1.69
CA PHE A 136 -3.60 6.18 1.56
C PHE A 136 -2.86 6.19 2.91
N ASP A 137 -3.59 6.31 4.02
CA ASP A 137 -3.06 6.31 5.39
C ASP A 137 -2.95 4.89 5.96
N ASP A 138 -3.84 3.97 5.57
CA ASP A 138 -3.69 2.56 5.91
C ASP A 138 -2.55 1.92 5.10
N PRO A 139 -1.44 1.49 5.74
CA PRO A 139 -0.32 0.85 5.05
C PRO A 139 -0.72 -0.46 4.37
N LEU A 140 -1.84 -1.06 4.81
CA LEU A 140 -2.36 -2.30 4.26
C LEU A 140 -3.34 -2.04 3.12
N SER A 141 -3.99 -0.88 3.01
CA SER A 141 -5.06 -0.66 2.02
C SER A 141 -4.63 -0.87 0.56
N LEU A 142 -3.36 -0.66 0.23
CA LEU A 142 -2.82 -0.87 -1.13
C LEU A 142 -1.53 -1.70 -1.07
N SER A 143 -1.30 -2.57 -2.05
CA SER A 143 0.04 -3.10 -2.34
C SER A 143 0.95 -1.99 -2.88
N ASP A 144 2.26 -2.22 -2.87
CA ASP A 144 3.21 -1.22 -3.39
C ASP A 144 3.09 -1.04 -4.92
N ILE A 145 2.67 -2.10 -5.63
CA ILE A 145 2.39 -2.07 -7.07
C ILE A 145 1.15 -1.21 -7.34
N GLU A 146 0.04 -1.45 -6.63
CA GLU A 146 -1.17 -0.64 -6.79
C GLU A 146 -0.90 0.83 -6.45
N TYR A 147 -0.13 1.10 -5.38
CA TYR A 147 0.26 2.46 -5.01
C TYR A 147 1.00 3.17 -6.14
N LYS A 148 2.01 2.49 -6.72
CA LYS A 148 2.80 3.02 -7.83
C LYS A 148 1.97 3.17 -9.10
N ASN A 149 1.05 2.25 -9.39
CA ASN A 149 0.17 2.37 -10.56
C ASN A 149 -0.78 3.56 -10.46
N LEU A 150 -1.32 3.82 -9.26
CA LEU A 150 -2.27 4.92 -9.03
C LEU A 150 -1.60 6.29 -8.99
N THR A 151 -0.42 6.40 -8.36
CA THR A 151 0.22 7.71 -8.08
C THR A 151 1.48 7.98 -8.87
N ASP A 152 2.05 6.96 -9.53
CA ASP A 152 3.41 6.96 -10.08
C ASP A 152 4.51 7.23 -9.05
N PHE A 153 4.23 7.09 -7.76
CA PHE A 153 5.19 7.27 -6.69
C PHE A 153 5.29 5.98 -5.88
N THR A 154 6.51 5.66 -5.41
CA THR A 154 6.62 4.73 -4.30
C THR A 154 6.14 5.42 -3.02
N ARG A 155 5.77 4.64 -2.00
CA ARG A 155 5.37 5.17 -0.69
C ARG A 155 6.46 6.09 -0.11
N THR A 156 7.72 5.67 -0.22
CA THR A 156 8.87 6.44 0.26
C THR A 156 9.07 7.76 -0.49
N GLN A 157 8.88 7.78 -1.82
CA GLN A 157 8.91 9.01 -2.59
C GLN A 157 7.78 9.96 -2.18
N HIS A 158 6.59 9.41 -1.95
CA HIS A 158 5.46 10.22 -1.49
C HIS A 158 5.68 10.78 -0.08
N ASP A 159 6.21 9.99 0.86
CA ASP A 159 6.60 10.45 2.20
C ASP A 159 7.66 11.56 2.14
N ARG A 160 8.61 11.48 1.20
CA ARG A 160 9.58 12.56 0.96
C ARG A 160 8.89 13.84 0.51
N VAL A 161 8.02 13.78 -0.49
CA VAL A 161 7.26 14.97 -0.93
C VAL A 161 6.49 15.58 0.23
N LEU A 162 5.83 14.75 1.03
CA LEU A 162 5.08 15.20 2.18
C LEU A 162 5.96 15.88 3.23
N SER A 163 7.20 15.43 3.43
CA SER A 163 8.14 16.02 4.38
C SER A 163 8.58 17.44 4.03
N TYR A 164 8.48 17.83 2.76
CA TYR A 164 8.84 19.17 2.30
C TYR A 164 7.70 20.20 2.45
N ILE A 165 6.49 19.73 2.74
CA ILE A 165 5.31 20.58 2.83
C ILE A 165 4.92 20.73 4.31
N PRO A 166 4.80 21.96 4.83
CA PRO A 166 4.28 22.15 6.18
C PRO A 166 2.88 21.54 6.31
N VAL A 167 2.67 20.69 7.31
CA VAL A 167 1.38 20.00 7.51
C VAL A 167 0.21 20.99 7.67
N SER A 168 0.47 22.15 8.28
CA SER A 168 -0.51 23.23 8.44
C SER A 168 -0.92 23.93 7.13
N ALA A 169 -0.15 23.77 6.06
CA ALA A 169 -0.42 24.38 4.77
C ALA A 169 -1.40 23.56 3.90
N LEU A 170 -1.71 22.32 4.30
CA LEU A 170 -2.68 21.47 3.62
C LEU A 170 -4.00 21.50 4.37
N LYS A 171 -5.11 21.80 3.67
CA LYS A 171 -6.45 21.73 4.24
C LYS A 171 -6.83 20.28 4.47
N THR A 172 -6.76 19.83 5.72
CA THR A 172 -7.15 18.48 6.13
C THR A 172 -8.59 18.47 6.63
N SER A 173 -9.20 17.30 6.60
CA SER A 173 -10.50 17.04 7.24
C SER A 173 -10.49 15.65 7.84
N ILE A 174 -11.52 15.28 8.61
CA ILE A 174 -11.59 13.98 9.29
C ILE A 174 -11.47 12.78 8.34
N ASN A 175 -11.83 12.94 7.06
CA ASN A 175 -11.72 11.92 6.01
C ASN A 175 -10.62 12.25 4.97
N ARG A 176 -9.72 13.21 5.27
CA ARG A 176 -8.69 13.69 4.33
C ARG A 176 -7.41 14.05 5.06
N SER A 177 -6.50 13.09 5.12
CA SER A 177 -5.14 13.34 5.56
C SER A 177 -4.35 14.15 4.52
N PRO A 178 -3.23 14.77 4.94
CA PRO A 178 -2.24 15.35 4.01
C PRO A 178 -1.80 14.37 2.92
N ARG A 179 -1.65 13.09 3.29
CA ARG A 179 -1.23 12.00 2.39
C ARG A 179 -2.28 11.74 1.32
N CYS A 180 -3.56 11.62 1.70
CA CYS A 180 -4.65 11.46 0.75
C CYS A 180 -4.78 12.65 -0.20
N VAL A 181 -4.58 13.88 0.31
CA VAL A 181 -4.67 15.13 -0.46
C VAL A 181 -3.60 15.21 -1.57
N ILE A 182 -2.34 14.85 -1.26
CA ILE A 182 -1.26 14.80 -2.24
C ILE A 182 -1.47 13.62 -3.20
N ALA A 183 -1.84 12.44 -2.69
CA ALA A 183 -2.12 11.26 -3.52
C ALA A 183 -3.25 11.53 -4.52
N CYS A 184 -4.29 12.26 -4.13
CA CYS A 184 -5.38 12.66 -5.02
C CYS A 184 -4.86 13.48 -6.22
N LEU A 185 -3.94 14.42 -5.99
CA LEU A 185 -3.32 15.22 -7.05
C LEU A 185 -2.45 14.35 -7.96
N LEU A 186 -1.62 13.48 -7.37
CA LEU A 186 -0.77 12.55 -8.12
C LEU A 186 -1.60 11.60 -9.00
N MET A 187 -2.71 11.07 -8.46
CA MET A 187 -3.65 10.26 -9.23
C MET A 187 -4.27 11.04 -10.38
N LYS A 188 -4.63 12.32 -10.17
CA LYS A 188 -5.17 13.16 -11.24
C LYS A 188 -4.17 13.34 -12.38
N LEU A 189 -2.91 13.63 -12.04
CA LEU A 189 -1.83 13.83 -13.00
C LEU A 189 -1.46 12.53 -13.73
N ARG A 190 -1.44 11.41 -13.01
CA ARG A 190 -1.05 10.10 -13.57
C ARG A 190 -2.16 9.47 -14.42
N LEU A 191 -3.39 9.45 -13.92
CA LEU A 191 -4.48 8.70 -14.53
C LEU A 191 -5.31 9.53 -15.50
N GLY A 192 -5.23 10.87 -15.44
CA GLY A 192 -6.12 11.75 -16.21
C GLY A 192 -7.61 11.59 -15.84
N ALA A 193 -7.91 10.92 -14.73
CA ALA A 193 -9.27 10.53 -14.36
C ALA A 193 -10.17 11.75 -14.07
N SER A 194 -11.47 11.62 -14.30
CA SER A 194 -12.44 12.66 -13.98
C SER A 194 -12.58 12.86 -12.47
N ASN A 195 -12.99 14.05 -12.03
CA ASN A 195 -13.11 14.35 -10.60
C ASN A 195 -14.21 13.49 -9.92
N SER A 196 -15.20 12.99 -10.67
CA SER A 196 -16.18 12.04 -10.15
C SER A 196 -15.60 10.65 -9.94
N VAL A 197 -14.73 10.18 -10.83
CA VAL A 197 -14.02 8.89 -10.66
C VAL A 197 -13.10 8.97 -9.44
N LEU A 198 -12.30 10.03 -9.32
CA LEU A 198 -11.45 10.22 -8.14
C LEU A 198 -12.28 10.35 -6.85
N ALA A 199 -13.43 11.02 -6.91
CA ALA A 199 -14.31 11.13 -5.75
C ALA A 199 -14.82 9.75 -5.30
N SER A 200 -15.23 8.91 -6.24
CA SER A 200 -15.66 7.53 -5.98
C SER A 200 -14.53 6.67 -5.40
N MET A 201 -13.35 6.67 -6.05
CA MET A 201 -12.20 5.87 -5.60
C MET A 201 -11.72 6.24 -4.19
N LEU A 202 -11.78 7.52 -3.82
CA LEU A 202 -11.28 8.04 -2.55
C LEU A 202 -12.37 8.17 -1.47
N GLY A 203 -13.61 7.78 -1.76
CA GLY A 203 -14.71 7.94 -0.80
C GLY A 203 -15.04 9.39 -0.48
N ILE A 204 -14.84 10.30 -1.43
CA ILE A 204 -15.16 11.72 -1.30
C ILE A 204 -16.61 11.94 -1.75
N ASP A 205 -17.43 12.51 -0.88
CA ASP A 205 -18.88 12.68 -1.15
C ASP A 205 -19.22 13.50 -2.40
N ASN A 206 -18.32 14.36 -2.88
CA ASN A 206 -18.63 15.32 -3.94
C ASN A 206 -17.41 15.68 -4.80
N LYS A 207 -17.57 15.62 -6.13
CA LYS A 207 -16.57 16.02 -7.13
C LYS A 207 -16.05 17.46 -6.96
N ARG A 208 -16.88 18.39 -6.47
CA ARG A 208 -16.45 19.78 -6.19
C ARG A 208 -15.35 19.81 -5.13
N LYS A 209 -15.50 19.01 -4.08
CA LYS A 209 -14.47 18.90 -3.05
C LYS A 209 -13.16 18.32 -3.58
N VAL A 210 -13.17 17.54 -4.67
CA VAL A 210 -11.95 17.08 -5.35
C VAL A 210 -11.30 18.25 -6.09
N THR A 211 -12.07 19.07 -6.79
CA THR A 211 -11.57 20.32 -7.41
C THR A 211 -10.89 21.22 -6.38
N ASP A 212 -11.50 21.41 -5.22
CA ASP A 212 -10.94 22.24 -4.14
C ASP A 212 -9.62 21.66 -3.59
N ILE A 213 -9.54 20.32 -3.46
CA ILE A 213 -8.29 19.62 -3.14
C ILE A 213 -7.25 19.95 -4.21
N MET A 214 -7.55 19.73 -5.49
CA MET A 214 -6.57 19.97 -6.58
C MET A 214 -6.03 21.40 -6.53
N HIS A 215 -6.92 22.39 -6.43
CA HIS A 215 -6.52 23.78 -6.40
C HIS A 215 -5.66 24.11 -5.17
N SER A 216 -6.10 23.69 -3.98
CA SER A 216 -5.37 23.95 -2.73
C SER A 216 -4.02 23.25 -2.72
N THR A 217 -3.94 21.99 -3.13
CA THR A 217 -2.70 21.21 -3.14
C THR A 217 -1.71 21.79 -4.13
N SER A 218 -2.15 22.12 -5.35
CA SER A 218 -1.29 22.74 -6.36
C SER A 218 -0.75 24.09 -5.90
N ALA A 219 -1.59 24.95 -5.31
CA ALA A 219 -1.14 26.23 -4.76
C ALA A 219 -0.12 26.05 -3.62
N THR A 220 -0.34 25.08 -2.74
CA THR A 220 0.61 24.74 -1.67
C THR A 220 1.94 24.24 -2.22
N LEU A 221 1.93 23.36 -3.24
CA LEU A 221 3.15 22.88 -3.89
C LEU A 221 3.92 24.01 -4.57
N VAL A 222 3.24 24.90 -5.30
CA VAL A 222 3.87 26.06 -5.94
C VAL A 222 4.52 26.98 -4.92
N LYS A 223 3.95 27.08 -3.70
CA LYS A 223 4.48 27.94 -2.64
C LYS A 223 5.66 27.33 -1.87
N TYR A 224 5.58 26.05 -1.51
CA TYR A 224 6.52 25.43 -0.56
C TYR A 224 7.46 24.41 -1.20
N PHE A 225 7.08 23.81 -2.32
CA PHE A 225 7.86 22.75 -2.97
C PHE A 225 8.62 23.27 -4.19
N VAL A 226 7.92 23.93 -5.12
CA VAL A 226 8.52 24.35 -6.40
C VAL A 226 9.74 25.25 -6.24
N PRO A 227 9.75 26.32 -5.41
CA PRO A 227 10.88 27.25 -5.35
C PRO A 227 12.17 26.61 -4.82
N HIS A 228 12.04 25.52 -4.07
CA HIS A 228 13.15 24.86 -3.38
C HIS A 228 13.59 23.54 -4.00
N TYR A 229 12.75 22.92 -4.85
CA TYR A 229 13.01 21.56 -5.36
C TYR A 229 12.71 21.36 -6.85
N LEU A 230 12.11 22.32 -7.56
CA LEU A 230 11.81 22.19 -9.00
C LEU A 230 12.11 23.44 -9.84
N GLY A 231 11.99 24.65 -9.28
CA GLY A 231 12.11 25.90 -10.03
C GLY A 231 13.56 26.30 -10.28
N LEU A 232 13.85 27.09 -11.32
CA LEU A 232 15.23 27.48 -11.67
C LEU A 232 16.02 28.14 -10.53
N ALA A 233 15.34 28.70 -9.53
CA ALA A 233 15.95 29.29 -8.35
C ALA A 233 16.59 28.28 -7.37
N HIS A 234 16.26 26.98 -7.47
CA HIS A 234 16.77 25.98 -6.53
C HIS A 234 18.12 25.39 -6.90
N ILE A 235 18.56 25.54 -8.16
CA ILE A 235 19.78 24.92 -8.68
C ILE A 235 20.75 26.00 -9.19
N ASN A 236 22.01 25.94 -8.77
CA ASN A 236 23.03 26.87 -9.25
C ASN A 236 23.70 26.35 -10.54
N ARG A 237 24.39 27.25 -11.25
CA ARG A 237 25.02 26.94 -12.54
C ARG A 237 26.03 25.79 -12.42
N GLU A 238 26.84 25.81 -11.37
CA GLU A 238 27.90 24.84 -11.13
C GLU A 238 27.31 23.43 -10.95
N GLU A 239 26.18 23.33 -10.26
CA GLU A 239 25.44 22.09 -10.04
C GLU A 239 24.79 21.58 -11.32
N ILE A 240 24.24 22.45 -12.18
CA ILE A 240 23.74 22.06 -13.50
C ILE A 240 24.87 21.45 -14.33
N ILE A 241 26.01 22.14 -14.41
CA ILE A 241 27.16 21.69 -15.17
C ILE A 241 27.65 20.32 -14.68
N LYS A 242 27.73 20.14 -13.36
CA LYS A 242 28.28 18.94 -12.75
C LYS A 242 27.32 17.74 -12.83
N ASN A 243 26.04 17.95 -12.55
CA ASN A 243 25.08 16.86 -12.32
C ASN A 243 24.08 16.68 -13.46
N HIS A 244 23.90 17.67 -14.34
CA HIS A 244 22.84 17.70 -15.36
C HIS A 244 23.34 17.96 -16.79
N THR A 245 24.59 18.39 -17.00
CA THR A 245 25.20 18.48 -18.33
C THR A 245 26.02 17.23 -18.63
N SER A 246 25.64 16.46 -19.65
CA SER A 246 26.41 15.30 -20.10
C SER A 246 27.54 15.70 -21.03
N SER A 247 28.64 14.93 -21.03
CA SER A 247 29.77 15.15 -21.94
C SER A 247 29.37 15.08 -23.42
N ILE A 248 28.36 14.28 -23.74
CA ILE A 248 27.82 14.18 -25.10
C ILE A 248 27.05 15.44 -25.51
N ALA A 249 26.22 16.00 -24.63
CA ALA A 249 25.50 17.24 -24.90
C ALA A 249 26.46 18.42 -25.07
N THR A 250 27.51 18.50 -24.24
CA THR A 250 28.59 19.49 -24.37
C THR A 250 29.21 19.41 -25.75
N ARG A 251 29.69 18.23 -26.18
CA ARG A 251 30.36 18.07 -27.48
C ARG A 251 29.47 18.37 -28.69
N LEU A 252 28.17 18.12 -28.58
CA LEU A 252 27.23 18.29 -29.69
C LEU A 252 26.73 19.74 -29.83
N LEU A 253 26.48 20.43 -28.72
CA LEU A 253 25.75 21.69 -28.73
C LEU A 253 26.66 22.92 -28.59
N THR A 254 27.92 22.75 -28.19
CA THR A 254 28.83 23.89 -28.01
C THR A 254 30.32 23.50 -27.92
N GLU A 255 31.19 24.40 -28.38
CA GLU A 255 32.65 24.23 -28.25
C GLU A 255 33.18 24.76 -26.90
N ASN A 256 32.31 25.34 -26.07
CA ASN A 256 32.70 25.85 -24.76
C ASN A 256 33.08 24.72 -23.79
N ARG A 257 34.12 24.96 -22.98
CA ARG A 257 34.64 23.96 -22.03
C ARG A 257 33.76 23.75 -20.80
N ASN A 258 32.87 24.69 -20.48
CA ASN A 258 32.01 24.62 -19.29
C ASN A 258 30.58 25.18 -19.49
N PRO A 259 29.80 24.62 -20.43
CA PRO A 259 28.51 25.16 -20.79
C PRO A 259 27.41 24.66 -19.83
N CYS A 260 26.54 25.57 -19.43
CA CYS A 260 25.24 25.22 -18.86
C CYS A 260 24.27 25.05 -20.03
N ILE A 261 23.82 23.83 -20.30
CA ILE A 261 22.92 23.53 -21.42
C ILE A 261 21.51 23.39 -20.86
N LEU A 262 20.62 24.27 -21.28
CA LEU A 262 19.22 24.26 -20.87
C LEU A 262 18.35 23.77 -22.03
N VAL A 263 17.61 22.70 -21.81
CA VAL A 263 16.60 22.21 -22.75
C VAL A 263 15.24 22.68 -22.25
N LEU A 264 14.64 23.60 -22.99
CA LEU A 264 13.31 24.10 -22.71
C LEU A 264 12.33 23.35 -23.62
N ASP A 265 11.57 22.43 -23.04
CA ASP A 265 10.46 21.79 -23.73
C ASP A 265 9.30 22.81 -23.85
N GLY A 266 8.98 23.17 -25.09
CA GLY A 266 7.95 24.14 -25.44
C GLY A 266 6.53 23.58 -25.48
N THR A 267 6.31 22.35 -25.00
CA THR A 267 4.99 21.67 -25.07
C THR A 267 3.82 22.49 -24.47
N TYR A 268 4.11 23.46 -23.59
CA TYR A 268 3.09 24.37 -23.03
C TYR A 268 3.41 25.86 -23.24
N LEU A 269 4.30 26.20 -24.17
CA LEU A 269 4.50 27.58 -24.58
C LEU A 269 3.28 28.02 -25.37
N TYR A 270 2.49 28.91 -24.78
CA TYR A 270 1.38 29.57 -25.45
C TYR A 270 1.97 30.58 -26.43
N ILE A 271 2.08 30.20 -27.71
CA ILE A 271 2.45 31.12 -28.79
C ILE A 271 1.15 31.80 -29.21
N GLN A 272 1.05 33.09 -28.93
CA GLN A 272 -0.09 33.93 -29.29
C GLN A 272 0.16 34.64 -30.62
#